data_AF-A0A2V8QVZ8-F1
#
_entry.id   AF-A0A2V8QVZ8-F1
#
_cell.length_a   1.000
_cell.length_b   1.000
_cell.length_c   1.000
_cell.angle_alpha   90.00
_cell.angle_beta   90.00
_cell.angle_gamma   90.00
#
_symmetry.space_group_name_H-M   'P 1'
#
loop_
_entity.id
_entity.type
_entity.pdbx_description
1 polymer ?
#
loop_
_entity_poly.entity_id
_entity_poly.type
_entity_poly.pdbx_seq_one_letter_code
_entity_poly.pdbx_strand_id
1 'polypeptide(L)'
;MSQAIKHPATIAAPRIKFRADGLLSFLPVVLAVGGAVALALLRWRTGGEHFPSDGALMMLALACYLTAAIFHLTNLYAPSTLFQRIGLWTATGGVFFNLASWFVRWVATYERELT
;
A
#
# COMPACT_ATOMS: atom_id res chain seq x y z
N MET A 1 45.64 37.82 -10.85
CA MET A 1 44.80 37.20 -11.90
C MET A 1 44.42 35.79 -11.46
N SER A 2 43.13 35.47 -11.57
CA SER A 2 42.44 34.35 -10.92
C SER A 2 42.99 32.98 -11.34
N GLN A 3 43.37 32.12 -10.38
CA GLN A 3 43.57 30.71 -10.63
C GLN A 3 42.20 30.03 -10.74
N ALA A 4 41.80 29.72 -11.97
CA ALA A 4 40.60 28.94 -12.24
C ALA A 4 40.73 27.56 -11.60
N ILE A 5 39.88 27.31 -10.59
CA ILE A 5 39.70 26.03 -9.92
C ILE A 5 39.26 25.03 -10.99
N LYS A 6 40.17 24.16 -11.43
CA LYS A 6 39.86 22.98 -12.22
C LYS A 6 39.24 21.95 -11.29
N HIS A 7 37.93 22.09 -11.02
CA HIS A 7 37.16 20.96 -10.50
C HIS A 7 37.06 19.92 -11.63
N PRO A 8 37.67 18.73 -11.53
CA PRO A 8 37.18 17.64 -12.35
C PRO A 8 35.74 17.42 -11.90
N ALA A 9 34.80 17.71 -12.79
CA ALA A 9 33.43 17.27 -12.66
C ALA A 9 33.45 15.75 -12.76
N THR A 10 33.82 15.07 -11.67
CA THR A 10 33.41 13.70 -11.41
C THR A 10 31.91 13.74 -11.20
N ILE A 11 31.17 13.88 -12.31
CA ILE A 11 29.81 13.40 -12.41
C ILE A 11 29.96 11.89 -12.26
N ALA A 12 29.94 11.44 -11.01
CA ALA A 12 29.74 10.04 -10.70
C ALA A 12 28.39 9.70 -11.32
N ALA A 13 28.42 9.08 -12.52
CA ALA A 13 27.23 8.52 -13.12
C ALA A 13 26.53 7.71 -12.03
N PRO A 14 25.22 7.95 -11.76
CA PRO A 14 24.52 7.20 -10.74
C PRO A 14 24.68 5.73 -11.14
N ARG A 15 25.42 4.95 -10.33
CA ARG A 15 25.45 3.50 -10.51
C ARG A 15 24.02 3.05 -10.29
N ILE A 16 23.27 2.85 -11.37
CA ILE A 16 21.94 2.29 -11.27
C ILE A 16 22.13 0.82 -10.88
N LYS A 17 22.17 0.57 -9.58
CA LYS A 17 22.13 -0.77 -9.00
C LYS A 17 20.71 -1.31 -9.18
N PHE A 18 20.37 -1.74 -10.39
CA PHE A 18 19.28 -2.67 -10.57
C PHE A 18 19.76 -4.06 -10.14
N ARG A 19 19.27 -4.64 -9.03
CA ARG A 19 18.95 -6.09 -9.07
C ARG A 19 18.17 -6.75 -7.93
N ALA A 20 18.05 -6.21 -6.71
CA ALA A 20 17.33 -6.94 -5.65
C ALA A 20 16.51 -6.04 -4.72
N ASP A 21 17.05 -4.87 -4.35
CA ASP A 21 16.35 -3.89 -3.50
C ASP A 21 15.05 -3.37 -4.15
N GLY A 22 15.02 -3.33 -5.49
CA GLY A 22 13.83 -2.93 -6.24
C GLY A 22 12.63 -3.87 -6.05
N LEU A 23 12.84 -5.20 -6.00
CA LEU A 23 11.72 -6.13 -5.81
C LEU A 23 11.13 -6.06 -4.40
N LEU A 24 11.98 -5.92 -3.38
CA LEU A 24 11.53 -5.72 -2.00
C LEU A 24 10.79 -4.39 -1.82
N SER A 25 11.07 -3.39 -2.67
CA SER A 25 10.31 -2.14 -2.69
C SER A 25 8.86 -2.30 -3.17
N PHE A 26 8.53 -3.36 -3.91
CA PHE A 26 7.16 -3.67 -4.35
C PHE A 26 6.37 -4.49 -3.34
N LEU A 27 6.98 -4.90 -2.23
CA LEU A 27 6.34 -5.71 -1.20
C LEU A 27 4.99 -5.16 -0.70
N PRO A 28 4.83 -3.84 -0.46
CA PRO A 28 3.53 -3.30 -0.04
C PRO A 28 2.43 -3.50 -1.10
N VAL A 29 2.77 -3.31 -2.38
CA VAL A 29 1.83 -3.50 -3.50
C VAL A 29 1.43 -4.97 -3.61
N VAL A 30 2.41 -5.87 -3.55
CA VAL A 30 2.17 -7.33 -3.62
C VAL A 30 1.28 -7.78 -2.46
N LEU A 31 1.52 -7.28 -1.25
CA LEU A 31 0.69 -7.60 -0.08
C LEU A 31 -0.73 -7.04 -0.23
N ALA A 32 -0.89 -5.81 -0.70
CA ALA A 32 -2.21 -5.21 -0.86
C ALA A 32 -3.05 -5.92 -1.92
N VAL A 33 -2.48 -6.17 -3.09
CA VAL A 33 -3.19 -6.82 -4.20
C VAL A 33 -3.39 -8.30 -3.93
N GLY A 34 -2.31 -9.01 -3.57
CA GLY A 34 -2.35 -10.44 -3.28
C GLY A 34 -3.25 -10.77 -2.09
N GLY A 35 -3.18 -9.97 -1.03
CA GLY A 35 -4.08 -10.08 0.10
C GLY A 35 -5.53 -9.87 -0.31
N ALA A 36 -5.83 -8.83 -1.09
CA ALA A 36 -7.22 -8.51 -1.47
C ALA A 36 -7.84 -9.63 -2.31
N VAL A 37 -7.08 -10.20 -3.25
CA VAL A 37 -7.49 -11.37 -4.03
C VAL A 37 -7.69 -12.59 -3.12
N ALA A 38 -6.77 -12.86 -2.20
CA ALA A 38 -6.90 -13.98 -1.27
C ALA A 38 -8.15 -13.84 -0.38
N LEU A 39 -8.46 -12.62 0.07
CA LEU A 39 -9.65 -12.34 0.88
C LEU A 39 -10.94 -12.52 0.06
N ALA A 40 -10.93 -12.15 -1.23
CA ALA A 40 -12.05 -12.40 -2.14
C ALA A 40 -12.28 -13.89 -2.41
N LEU A 41 -11.20 -14.66 -2.62
CA LEU A 41 -11.28 -16.11 -2.78
C LEU A 41 -11.81 -16.78 -1.50
N LEU A 42 -11.39 -16.28 -0.33
CA LEU A 42 -11.92 -16.74 0.95
C LEU A 42 -13.43 -16.45 1.05
N ARG A 43 -13.87 -15.23 0.72
CA ARG A 43 -15.29 -14.84 0.66
C ARG A 43 -16.11 -15.76 -0.23
N TRP A 44 -15.58 -16.12 -1.40
CA TRP A 44 -16.24 -17.05 -2.31
C TRP A 44 -16.39 -18.43 -1.64
N ARG A 45 -15.33 -18.94 -1.02
CA ARG A 45 -15.33 -20.28 -0.41
C ARG A 45 -16.22 -20.41 0.82
N THR A 46 -16.30 -19.37 1.67
CA THR A 46 -17.03 -19.40 2.94
C THR A 46 -18.50 -18.96 2.82
N GLY A 47 -18.89 -18.38 1.69
CA GLY A 47 -20.22 -17.78 1.52
C GLY A 47 -20.39 -16.45 2.27
N GLY A 48 -21.58 -15.85 2.15
CA GLY A 48 -21.87 -14.49 2.60
C GLY A 48 -22.24 -14.31 4.08
N GLU A 49 -22.79 -15.32 4.74
CA GLU A 49 -23.35 -15.15 6.10
C GLU A 49 -22.31 -14.86 7.19
N HIS A 50 -21.08 -15.37 7.03
CA HIS A 50 -20.02 -15.27 8.04
C HIS A 50 -18.88 -14.32 7.63
N PHE A 51 -19.07 -13.56 6.54
CA PHE A 51 -18.00 -12.76 5.96
C PHE A 51 -18.26 -11.25 6.15
N PRO A 52 -17.22 -10.44 6.45
CA PRO A 52 -17.38 -8.99 6.58
C PRO A 52 -18.03 -8.35 5.33
N SER A 53 -18.99 -7.46 5.55
CA SER A 53 -19.62 -6.71 4.46
C SER A 53 -18.62 -5.79 3.75
N ASP A 54 -18.91 -5.44 2.50
CA ASP A 54 -18.08 -4.50 1.75
C ASP A 54 -18.01 -3.12 2.44
N GLY A 55 -19.11 -2.69 3.06
CA GLY A 55 -19.13 -1.48 3.90
C GLY A 55 -18.17 -1.54 5.10
N ALA A 56 -18.09 -2.67 5.80
CA ALA A 56 -17.17 -2.84 6.92
C ALA A 56 -15.70 -2.77 6.48
N LEU A 57 -15.36 -3.41 5.36
CA LEU A 57 -14.02 -3.33 4.76
C LEU A 57 -13.68 -1.90 4.33
N MET A 58 -14.65 -1.15 3.79
CA MET A 58 -14.45 0.24 3.39
C MET A 58 -14.21 1.17 4.59
N MET A 59 -14.86 0.91 5.74
CA MET A 59 -14.61 1.64 6.99
C MET A 59 -13.22 1.32 7.58
N LEU A 60 -12.78 0.06 7.52
CA LEU A 60 -11.42 -0.31 7.90
C LEU A 60 -10.38 0.38 7.00
N ALA A 61 -10.63 0.43 5.69
CA ALA A 61 -9.77 1.16 4.76
C ALA A 61 -9.64 2.64 5.12
N LEU A 62 -10.77 3.29 5.43
CA LEU A 62 -10.81 4.69 5.85
C LEU A 62 -10.02 4.90 7.16
N ALA A 63 -10.23 4.04 8.16
CA ALA A 63 -9.49 4.12 9.42
C ALA A 63 -7.97 4.03 9.17
N CYS A 64 -7.52 3.07 8.36
CA CYS A 64 -6.12 2.94 7.97
C CYS A 64 -5.60 4.22 7.28
N TYR A 65 -6.34 4.79 6.33
CA TYR A 65 -5.90 6.02 5.66
C TYR A 65 -5.79 7.20 6.61
N LEU A 66 -6.75 7.38 7.51
CA LEU A 66 -6.71 8.46 8.51
C LEU A 66 -5.51 8.30 9.44
N THR A 67 -5.27 7.08 9.94
CA THR A 67 -4.10 6.79 10.77
C THR A 67 -2.79 7.03 10.01
N ALA A 68 -2.70 6.59 8.76
CA ALA A 68 -1.53 6.84 7.91
C ALA A 68 -1.29 8.33 7.69
N ALA A 69 -2.36 9.09 7.42
CA ALA A 69 -2.31 10.54 7.25
C ALA A 69 -1.79 11.24 8.51
N ILE A 70 -2.24 10.82 9.70
CA ILE A 70 -1.76 11.36 10.98
C ILE A 70 -0.25 11.11 11.12
N PHE A 71 0.23 9.88 10.90
CA PHE A 71 1.67 9.58 10.99
C PHE A 71 2.51 10.34 9.97
N HIS A 72 2.03 10.49 8.73
CA HIS A 72 2.72 11.29 7.72
C HIS A 72 2.71 12.78 8.07
N LEU A 73 1.63 13.30 8.65
CA LEU A 73 1.56 14.66 9.15
C LEU A 73 2.54 14.87 10.31
N THR A 74 2.57 13.97 11.30
CA THR A 74 3.55 14.01 12.40
C THR A 74 4.98 13.97 11.86
N ASN A 75 5.24 13.17 10.83
CA ASN A 75 6.56 13.09 10.20
C ASN A 75 6.97 14.41 9.50
N LEU A 76 6.03 15.25 9.06
CA LEU A 76 6.35 16.59 8.54
C LEU A 76 6.87 17.52 9.63
N TYR A 77 6.31 17.42 10.85
CA TYR A 77 6.71 18.26 11.98
C TYR A 77 7.94 17.73 12.73
N ALA A 78 8.04 16.41 12.88
CA ALA A 78 9.14 15.73 13.55
C ALA A 78 9.63 14.55 12.67
N PRO A 79 10.58 14.81 11.75
CA PRO A 79 11.04 13.81 10.80
C PRO A 79 11.61 12.57 11.50
N SER A 80 11.03 11.41 11.20
CA SER A 80 11.42 10.12 11.75
C SER A 80 11.14 9.00 10.73
N THR A 81 12.16 8.18 10.49
CA THR A 81 12.05 7.01 9.61
C THR A 81 10.99 6.02 10.10
N LEU A 82 10.73 5.97 11.41
CA LEU A 82 9.69 5.14 12.01
C LEU A 82 8.29 5.60 11.60
N PHE A 83 7.99 6.90 11.71
CA PHE A 83 6.68 7.44 11.34
C PHE A 83 6.41 7.30 9.84
N GLN A 84 7.43 7.51 9.00
CA GLN A 84 7.34 7.27 7.57
C GLN A 84 7.01 5.80 7.28
N ARG A 85 7.67 4.86 7.96
CA ARG A 85 7.44 3.41 7.76
C ARG A 85 6.05 3.00 8.25
N ILE A 86 5.62 3.42 9.44
CA ILE A 86 4.28 3.13 9.96
C ILE A 86 3.22 3.72 9.04
N GLY A 87 3.37 4.98 8.61
CA GLY A 87 2.46 5.63 7.67
C GLY A 87 2.33 4.83 6.36
N LEU A 88 3.45 4.41 5.77
CA LEU A 88 3.46 3.60 4.55
C LEU A 88 2.73 2.26 4.72
N TRP A 89 3.04 1.50 5.77
CA TRP A 89 2.43 0.20 6.00
C TRP A 89 0.94 0.32 6.34
N THR A 90 0.55 1.37 7.05
CA THR A 90 -0.86 1.63 7.37
C THR A 90 -1.63 2.06 6.12
N ALA A 91 -1.05 2.92 5.27
CA ALA A 91 -1.63 3.29 3.99
C ALA A 91 -1.79 2.08 3.06
N THR A 92 -0.82 1.16 3.08
CA THR A 92 -0.89 -0.12 2.37
C THR A 92 -2.06 -0.96 2.86
N GLY A 93 -2.29 -1.04 4.17
CA GLY A 93 -3.49 -1.64 4.76
C GLY A 93 -4.78 -0.98 4.25
N GLY A 94 -4.79 0.36 4.14
CA GLY A 94 -5.90 1.11 3.54
C GLY A 94 -6.19 0.69 2.10
N VAL A 95 -5.16 0.60 1.26
CA VAL A 95 -5.28 0.14 -0.14
C VAL A 95 -5.80 -1.30 -0.21
N PHE A 96 -5.24 -2.18 0.62
CA PHE A 96 -5.66 -3.56 0.76
C PHE A 96 -7.16 -3.68 1.07
N PHE A 97 -7.63 -3.05 2.15
CA PHE A 97 -9.03 -3.15 2.56
C PHE A 97 -9.99 -2.49 1.56
N ASN A 98 -9.57 -1.38 0.93
CA ASN A 98 -10.37 -0.73 -0.09
C ASN A 98 -10.55 -1.67 -1.29
N LEU A 99 -9.45 -2.22 -1.82
CA LEU A 99 -9.50 -3.14 -2.95
C LEU A 99 -10.29 -4.42 -2.61
N ALA A 100 -10.10 -4.96 -1.41
CA ALA A 100 -10.85 -6.11 -0.94
C ALA A 100 -12.36 -5.84 -0.86
N SER A 101 -12.77 -4.64 -0.44
CA SER A 101 -14.19 -4.25 -0.41
C SER A 101 -14.84 -4.32 -1.79
N TRP A 102 -14.12 -3.90 -2.84
CA TRP A 102 -14.59 -3.99 -4.22
C TRP A 102 -14.74 -5.44 -4.68
N PHE A 103 -13.75 -6.29 -4.41
CA PHE A 103 -13.83 -7.70 -4.79
C PHE A 103 -14.94 -8.44 -4.05
N VAL A 104 -15.11 -8.20 -2.75
CA VAL A 104 -16.21 -8.78 -1.96
C VAL A 104 -17.56 -8.35 -2.53
N ARG A 105 -17.69 -7.08 -2.94
CA ARG A 105 -18.90 -6.59 -3.61
C ARG A 105 -19.16 -7.29 -4.94
N TRP A 106 -18.13 -7.55 -5.74
CA TRP A 106 -18.27 -8.33 -6.98
C TRP A 106 -18.72 -9.76 -6.72
N VAL A 107 -18.11 -10.45 -5.75
CA VAL A 107 -18.52 -11.82 -5.37
C VAL A 107 -19.99 -11.83 -4.92
N ALA A 108 -20.40 -10.88 -4.08
CA ALA A 108 -21.77 -10.78 -3.61
C ALA A 108 -22.79 -10.45 -4.71
N THR A 109 -22.40 -9.68 -5.74
CA THR A 109 -23.26 -9.44 -6.90
C THR A 109 -23.37 -10.69 -7.77
N TYR A 110 -22.26 -11.39 -8.00
CA TYR A 110 -22.25 -12.64 -8.75
C TYR A 110 -23.14 -13.72 -8.11
N GLU A 111 -23.09 -13.88 -6.79
CA GLU A 111 -23.96 -14.81 -6.06
C GLU A 111 -25.45 -14.48 -6.22
N ARG A 112 -25.80 -13.19 -6.27
CA ARG A 112 -27.18 -12.72 -6.49
C ARG A 112 -27.69 -12.98 -7.90
N GLU A 113 -26.82 -13.02 -8.90
CA GLU A 113 -27.20 -13.32 -10.29
C GLU A 113 -27.42 -14.82 -10.52
N LEU A 114 -26.81 -15.68 -9.71
CA LEU A 114 -26.93 -17.13 -9.79
C LEU A 114 -28.16 -17.71 -9.06
N THR A 115 -28.82 -16.91 -8.22
CA THR A 115 -29.97 -17.31 -7.39
C THR A 115 -31.26 -16.79 -8.00
#